data_AF-A0A0F9LTQ0-F1
#
_entry.id   AF-A0A0F9LTQ0-F1
#
_cell.length_a   1.000
_cell.length_b   1.000
_cell.length_c   1.000
_cell.angle_alpha   90.00
_cell.angle_beta   90.00
_cell.angle_gamma   90.00
#
_symmetry.space_group_name_H-M   'P 1'
#
loop_
_entity.id
_entity.type
_entity.pdbx_description
1 polymer ?
#
loop_
_entity_poly.entity_id
_entity_poly.type
_entity_poly.pdbx_seq_one_letter_code
_entity_poly.pdbx_strand_id
1 'polypeptide(L)'
;MERLEPCGAGESQQRAHYHRQDARWFYVTVVEGQRVGFLLGPYSTHQETVNNVDRGRKLAVAADSWADFYSFGTASLPAGNSRRTVFGH
;
A
#
# COMPACT_ATOMS: atom_id res chain seq x y z
N MET A 1 -65.42 11.46 4.44
CA MET A 1 -64.49 10.71 5.32
C MET A 1 -63.77 9.68 4.46
N GLU A 2 -62.47 9.62 4.33
CA GLU A 2 -61.34 10.53 4.54
C GLU A 2 -60.30 10.02 3.53
N ARG A 3 -59.71 10.95 2.79
CA ARG A 3 -58.71 10.69 1.76
C ARG A 3 -57.39 10.41 2.48
N LEU A 4 -56.84 9.20 2.36
CA LEU A 4 -55.53 8.86 2.91
C LEU A 4 -54.56 8.52 1.79
N GLU A 5 -53.81 9.53 1.37
CA GLU A 5 -52.43 9.40 0.91
C GLU A 5 -51.62 10.46 1.70
N PRO A 6 -50.29 10.35 1.89
CA PRO A 6 -49.36 9.32 1.46
C PRO A 6 -48.53 8.72 2.63
N CYS A 7 -48.10 7.47 2.54
CA CYS A 7 -47.05 6.95 3.42
C CYS A 7 -45.68 7.22 2.77
N GLY A 8 -45.20 8.44 2.92
CA GLY A 8 -43.82 8.83 2.62
C GLY A 8 -42.96 8.77 3.87
N ALA A 9 -42.30 7.64 4.11
CA ALA A 9 -41.14 7.49 4.99
C ALA A 9 -40.44 6.23 4.50
N GLY A 10 -39.33 6.30 3.79
CA GLY A 10 -38.14 7.02 4.17
C GLY A 10 -37.03 6.00 4.00
N GLU A 11 -36.29 6.16 2.91
CA GLU A 11 -35.13 5.36 2.54
C GLU A 11 -34.28 5.01 3.76
N SER A 12 -34.18 3.72 4.06
CA SER A 12 -32.99 3.19 4.71
C SER A 12 -32.24 2.44 3.65
N GLN A 13 -31.57 3.20 2.80
CA GLN A 13 -30.45 2.73 2.00
C GLN A 13 -29.50 2.01 2.96
N GLN A 14 -29.64 0.69 3.09
CA GLN A 14 -28.51 -0.20 3.30
C GLN A 14 -27.69 -0.16 2.01
N ARG A 15 -27.18 1.03 1.69
CA ARG A 15 -25.92 1.20 1.00
C ARG A 15 -24.96 0.43 1.88
N ALA A 16 -24.61 -0.76 1.42
CA ALA A 16 -23.43 -1.43 1.84
C ALA A 16 -22.30 -0.39 1.75
N HIS A 17 -22.03 0.27 2.87
CA HIS A 17 -20.77 0.91 3.14
C HIS A 17 -19.78 -0.25 3.27
N TYR A 18 -19.53 -0.91 2.14
CA TYR A 18 -18.20 -1.39 1.85
C TYR A 18 -17.35 -0.15 2.08
N HIS A 19 -16.72 -0.07 3.27
CA HIS A 19 -15.42 0.56 3.39
C HIS A 19 -14.71 0.15 2.12
N ARG A 20 -14.60 1.09 1.16
CA ARG A 20 -13.84 0.89 -0.06
C ARG A 20 -12.49 0.50 0.48
N GLN A 21 -12.21 -0.81 0.47
CA GLN A 21 -11.02 -1.37 1.07
C GLN A 21 -9.89 -0.52 0.54
N ASP A 22 -9.27 0.25 1.43
CA ASP A 22 -8.23 1.21 1.11
C ASP A 22 -7.27 0.50 0.17
N ALA A 23 -7.32 0.83 -1.12
CA ALA A 23 -6.34 0.31 -2.05
C ALA A 23 -4.98 0.66 -1.42
N ARG A 24 -4.07 -0.32 -1.30
CA ARG A 24 -2.76 -0.11 -0.70
C ARG A 24 -1.70 -0.36 -1.76
N TRP A 25 -0.67 0.47 -1.73
CA TRP A 25 0.55 0.23 -2.49
C TRP A 25 1.58 -0.42 -1.58
N PHE A 26 2.21 -1.46 -2.06
CA PHE A 26 3.25 -2.18 -1.35
C PHE A 26 4.62 -1.86 -1.92
N TYR A 27 5.61 -1.81 -1.06
CA TYR A 27 6.97 -1.38 -1.40
C TYR A 27 8.00 -2.25 -0.72
N VAL A 28 9.11 -2.50 -1.40
CA VAL A 28 10.31 -3.04 -0.78
C VAL A 28 11.03 -1.88 -0.11
N THR A 29 11.40 -2.04 1.16
CA THR A 29 12.08 -1.01 1.93
C THR A 29 13.40 -1.52 2.50
N VAL A 30 14.29 -0.58 2.79
CA VAL A 30 15.53 -0.80 3.54
C VAL A 30 15.51 0.07 4.78
N VAL A 31 16.05 -0.46 5.87
CA VAL A 31 16.21 0.22 7.15
C VAL A 31 17.68 0.19 7.55
N GLU A 32 18.22 1.37 7.82
CA GLU A 32 19.57 1.62 8.34
C GLU A 32 19.42 2.50 9.59
N GLY A 33 19.51 1.90 10.77
CA GLY A 33 19.27 2.61 12.03
C GLY A 33 17.89 3.26 12.10
N GLN A 34 17.85 4.59 12.00
CA GLN A 34 16.62 5.40 12.01
C GLN A 34 16.12 5.78 10.61
N ARG A 35 16.86 5.45 9.55
CA ARG A 35 16.54 5.82 8.18
C ARG A 35 15.77 4.70 7.50
N VAL A 36 14.71 5.07 6.78
CA VAL A 36 13.92 4.15 5.96
C VAL A 36 13.93 4.62 4.51
N GLY A 37 14.36 3.74 3.61
CA GLY A 37 14.36 3.98 2.17
C GLY A 37 13.37 3.08 1.44
N PHE A 38 12.71 3.61 0.40
CA PHE A 38 11.85 2.83 -0.50
C PHE A 38 12.64 2.41 -1.74
N LEU A 39 12.89 1.11 -1.89
CA LEU A 39 13.75 0.55 -2.93
C LEU A 39 12.97 0.24 -4.21
N LEU A 40 11.88 -0.54 -4.08
CA LEU A 40 11.08 -1.02 -5.20
C LEU A 40 9.58 -0.87 -4.95
N GLY A 41 8.81 -0.77 -6.03
CA GLY A 41 7.37 -0.57 -6.04
C GLY A 41 6.96 0.76 -6.71
N PRO A 42 5.68 1.15 -6.64
CA PRO A 42 4.58 0.47 -5.95
C PRO A 42 4.17 -0.86 -6.59
N TYR A 43 3.86 -1.85 -5.75
CA TYR A 43 3.27 -3.13 -6.13
C TYR A 43 1.80 -3.19 -5.67
N SER A 44 0.98 -3.93 -6.40
CA SER A 44 -0.46 -4.05 -6.11
C SER A 44 -0.75 -5.05 -4.99
N THR A 45 0.17 -5.98 -4.73
CA THR A 45 0.00 -7.03 -3.72
C THR A 45 1.22 -7.12 -2.80
N HIS A 46 0.96 -7.52 -1.55
CA HIS A 46 2.01 -7.76 -0.58
C HIS A 46 2.94 -8.90 -1.02
N GLN A 47 2.37 -9.99 -1.55
CA GLN A 47 3.14 -11.15 -2.00
C GLN A 47 4.12 -10.80 -3.13
N GLU A 48 3.70 -9.99 -4.11
CA GLU A 48 4.57 -9.51 -5.18
C GLU A 48 5.75 -8.71 -4.62
N THR A 49 5.52 -7.93 -3.57
CA THR A 49 6.57 -7.16 -2.89
C THR A 49 7.56 -8.07 -2.18
N VAL A 50 7.06 -9.06 -1.42
CA VAL A 50 7.90 -10.05 -0.72
C VAL A 50 8.79 -10.79 -1.71
N ASN A 51 8.25 -11.20 -2.85
CA ASN A 51 9.00 -11.88 -3.91
C ASN A 51 10.13 -11.00 -4.50
N ASN A 52 10.01 -9.67 -4.40
CA ASN A 52 10.99 -8.72 -4.89
C ASN A 52 11.96 -8.19 -3.81
N VAL A 53 11.86 -8.61 -2.55
CA VAL A 53 12.77 -8.15 -1.48
C VAL A 53 14.22 -8.53 -1.78
N ASP A 54 14.48 -9.76 -2.20
CA ASP A 54 15.82 -10.22 -2.59
C ASP A 54 16.39 -9.41 -3.76
N ARG A 55 15.55 -9.11 -4.77
CA ARG A 55 15.91 -8.21 -5.88
C ARG A 55 16.29 -6.82 -5.37
N GLY A 56 15.51 -6.26 -4.45
CA GLY A 56 15.79 -4.97 -3.83
C GLY A 56 17.11 -4.96 -3.05
N ARG A 57 17.39 -6.03 -2.30
CA ARG A 57 18.67 -6.21 -1.60
C ARG A 57 19.84 -6.24 -2.59
N LYS A 58 19.76 -7.05 -3.64
CA LYS A 58 20.82 -7.15 -4.66
C LYS A 58 21.11 -5.80 -5.33
N LEU A 59 20.07 -5.05 -5.67
CA LEU A 59 20.22 -3.71 -6.26
C LEU A 59 20.84 -2.71 -5.27
N ALA A 60 20.42 -2.75 -4.00
CA ALA A 60 20.99 -1.90 -2.97
C ALA A 60 22.47 -2.21 -2.73
N VAL A 61 22.84 -3.48 -2.61
CA VAL A 61 24.24 -3.93 -2.42
C VAL A 61 25.12 -3.59 -3.63
N ALA A 62 24.57 -3.69 -4.84
CA ALA A 62 25.29 -3.32 -6.06
C ALA A 62 25.56 -1.80 -6.16
N ALA A 63 24.65 -0.98 -5.61
CA ALA A 63 24.81 0.48 -5.57
C ALA A 63 25.69 0.95 -4.40
N ASP A 64 25.59 0.27 -3.25
CA ASP A 64 26.34 0.57 -2.03
C ASP A 64 26.67 -0.73 -1.30
N SER A 65 27.97 -1.06 -1.21
CA SER A 65 28.45 -2.30 -0.58
C SER A 65 28.12 -2.39 0.91
N TRP A 66 27.91 -1.28 1.62
CA TRP A 66 27.50 -1.28 3.02
C TRP A 66 26.04 -1.73 3.19
N ALA A 67 25.25 -1.71 2.12
CA ALA A 67 23.88 -2.16 2.17
C ALA A 67 23.72 -3.64 2.51
N ASP A 68 24.78 -4.45 2.40
CA ASP A 68 24.73 -5.85 2.83
C ASP A 68 24.47 -6.01 4.34
N PHE A 69 24.81 -4.98 5.13
CA PHE A 69 24.57 -4.94 6.57
C PHE A 69 23.22 -4.32 6.96
N TYR A 70 22.43 -3.85 5.98
CA TYR A 70 21.15 -3.21 6.26
C TYR A 70 20.01 -4.24 6.37
N SER A 71 18.91 -3.82 7.00
CA SER A 71 17.70 -4.64 7.12
C SER A 71 16.76 -4.36 5.97
N PHE A 72 16.29 -5.40 5.29
CA PHE A 72 15.37 -5.29 4.15
C PHE A 72 14.00 -5.87 4.51
N GLY A 73 12.94 -5.27 3.97
CA GLY A 73 11.58 -5.72 4.25
C GLY A 73 10.54 -5.11 3.32
N THR A 74 9.29 -5.10 3.78
CA THR A 74 8.16 -4.57 3.01
C THR A 74 7.36 -3.57 3.83
N ALA A 75 6.87 -2.52 3.19
CA ALA A 75 5.93 -1.57 3.78
C ALA A 75 4.71 -1.39 2.87
N SER A 76 3.58 -0.97 3.44
CA SER A 76 2.38 -0.62 2.68
C SER A 76 1.97 0.83 2.96
N LEU A 77 1.55 1.56 1.94
CA LEU A 77 0.96 2.89 2.04
C LEU A 77 -0.47 2.89 1.50
N PRO A 78 -1.36 3.77 2.00
CA PRO A 78 -2.65 4.01 1.36
C PRO A 78 -2.47 4.44 -0.10
N ALA A 79 -3.37 4.05 -1.00
CA ALA A 79 -3.22 4.25 -2.44
C ALA A 79 -3.11 5.71 -2.88
N GLY A 80 -3.62 6.65 -2.06
CA GLY A 80 -3.48 8.08 -2.28
C GLY A 80 -2.09 8.65 -1.92
N ASN A 81 -1.18 7.85 -1.37
CA ASN A 81 0.14 8.28 -0.91
C ASN A 81 1.24 7.44 -1.55
N SER A 82 1.29 7.44 -2.88
CA SER A 82 2.35 6.76 -3.61
C SER A 82 3.69 7.46 -3.42
N ARG A 83 4.74 6.71 -3.06
CA ARG A 83 6.11 7.22 -2.93
C ARG A 83 6.97 6.81 -4.13
N ARG A 84 7.89 7.69 -4.51
CA ARG A 84 8.94 7.38 -5.49
C ARG A 84 9.95 6.43 -4.85
N THR A 85 10.31 5.39 -5.59
CA THR A 85 11.30 4.40 -5.18
C THR A 85 12.64 4.66 -5.87
N VAL A 86 13.73 4.19 -5.27
CA VAL A 86 15.09 4.42 -5.81
C VAL A 86 15.30 3.70 -7.14
N PHE A 87 14.80 2.46 -7.26
CA PHE A 87 15.03 1.61 -8.44
C PHE A 87 13.80 1.41 -9.32
N GLY A 88 12.63 1.94 -8.95
CA GLY A 88 11.39 1.77 -9.71
C GLY A 88 10.65 0.46 -9.39
N HIS A 89 9.94 -0.08 -10.38
CA HIS A 89 9.17 -1.34 -10.32
C HIS A 89 9.85 -2.41 -11.19
#